data_AF-A0A843RAG5-F1
#
_entry.id   AF-A0A843RAG5-F1
#
_cell.length_a   1.000
_cell.length_b   1.000
_cell.length_c   1.000
_cell.angle_alpha   90.00
_cell.angle_beta   90.00
_cell.angle_gamma   90.00
#
_symmetry.space_group_name_H-M   'P 1'
#
loop_
_entity.id
_entity.type
_entity.pdbx_description
1 polymer ?
#
loop_
_entity_poly.entity_id
_entity_poly.type
_entity_poly.pdbx_seq_one_letter_code
_entity_poly.pdbx_strand_id
1 'polypeptide(L)'
;MRLFIALAILAGVWIGFGAPVPFLAIDPLPPNPDLPTFKEAVAEHERQASVAPPASAENPERRKLRQAVLHAARQFAVSPCNADLRNRFLAAVKPFVQSIEDGPREVAMVNGREQNLSEKFDKPALNKVFDALMRGDLDPRDLAGWRGAFLAKPGPGALPRPAPCNQ
;
A
#
# COMPACT_ATOMS: atom_id res chain seq x y z
N MET A 1 24.91 31.47 48.48
CA MET A 1 23.71 31.76 47.67
C MET A 1 23.99 31.85 46.17
N ARG A 2 25.00 32.60 45.71
CA ARG A 2 25.36 32.72 44.27
C ARG A 2 25.76 31.40 43.59
N LEU A 3 26.42 30.49 44.31
CA LEU A 3 26.87 29.20 43.78
C LEU A 3 25.71 28.24 43.43
N PHE A 4 24.64 28.26 44.23
CA PHE A 4 23.46 27.40 44.01
C PHE A 4 22.66 27.81 42.78
N ILE A 5 22.58 29.11 42.51
CA ILE A 5 21.89 29.65 41.33
C ILE A 5 22.63 29.25 40.05
N ALA A 6 23.97 29.31 40.06
CA ALA A 6 24.78 28.89 38.92
C ALA A 6 24.61 27.38 38.60
N LEU A 7 24.58 26.53 39.62
CA LEU A 7 24.34 25.09 39.48
C LEU A 7 22.93 24.78 38.94
N ALA A 8 21.91 25.50 39.41
CA ALA A 8 20.53 25.32 38.96
C ALA A 8 20.35 25.70 37.48
N ILE A 9 20.99 26.78 37.02
CA ILE A 9 20.96 27.20 35.62
C ILE A 9 21.69 26.18 34.74
N LEU A 10 22.86 25.70 35.19
CA LEU A 10 23.63 24.70 34.46
C LEU A 10 22.84 23.38 34.30
N ALA A 11 22.17 22.94 35.37
CA ALA A 11 21.30 21.76 35.34
C ALA A 11 20.07 21.95 34.46
N GLY A 12 19.43 23.13 34.50
CA GLY A 12 18.30 23.46 33.63
C GLY A 12 18.66 23.47 32.15
N VAL A 13 19.82 24.01 31.79
CA VAL A 13 20.34 23.97 30.41
C VAL A 13 20.65 22.53 30.00
N TRP A 14 21.20 21.70 30.89
CA TRP A 14 21.47 20.29 30.63
C TRP A 14 20.21 19.46 30.32
N ILE A 15 19.10 19.72 31.01
CA ILE A 15 17.83 19.02 30.79
C ILE A 15 17.14 19.54 29.52
N GLY A 16 17.25 20.84 29.22
CA GLY A 16 16.60 21.46 28.06
C GLY A 16 17.28 21.21 26.72
N PHE A 17 18.62 21.09 26.69
CA PHE A 17 19.38 20.88 25.45
C PHE A 17 19.57 19.40 25.06
N GLY A 18 19.10 18.46 25.89
CA GLY A 18 19.27 17.04 25.66
C GLY A 18 20.72 16.62 25.87
N ALA A 19 20.98 15.85 26.94
CA ALA A 19 22.25 15.18 27.10
C ALA A 19 22.62 14.45 25.79
N PRO A 20 23.89 14.48 25.35
CA PRO A 20 24.31 13.69 24.20
C PRO A 20 23.94 12.24 24.50
N VAL A 21 22.93 11.72 23.81
CA VAL A 21 22.56 10.32 23.91
C VAL A 21 23.83 9.58 23.48
N PRO A 22 24.48 8.82 24.38
CA PRO A 22 25.60 8.01 23.95
C PRO A 22 25.00 7.05 22.94
N PHE A 23 25.33 7.26 21.67
CA PHE A 23 25.08 6.28 20.63
C PHE A 23 25.90 5.06 21.04
N LEU A 24 25.28 4.19 21.85
CA LEU A 24 25.73 2.82 22.07
C LEU A 24 26.01 2.29 20.67
N ALA A 25 27.28 1.97 20.43
CA ALA A 25 27.78 1.54 19.14
C ALA A 25 26.76 0.60 18.51
N ILE A 26 26.20 1.01 17.37
CA ILE A 26 25.32 0.14 16.59
C ILE A 26 26.25 -0.87 15.95
N ASP A 27 26.66 -1.86 16.72
CA ASP A 27 27.35 -3.01 16.17
C ASP A 27 26.37 -3.67 15.19
N PRO A 28 26.79 -3.94 13.95
CA PRO A 28 25.93 -4.64 13.00
C PRO A 28 25.51 -5.97 13.64
N LEU A 29 24.20 -6.24 13.63
CA LEU A 29 23.69 -7.51 14.14
C LEU A 29 24.51 -8.64 13.51
N PRO A 30 25.07 -9.57 14.31
CA PRO A 30 25.81 -10.69 13.76
C PRO A 30 24.88 -11.46 12.81
N PRO A 31 25.34 -11.83 11.60
CA PRO A 31 24.52 -12.55 10.65
C PRO A 31 24.08 -13.87 11.29
N ASN A 32 22.77 -14.01 11.52
CA ASN A 32 22.21 -15.23 12.07
C ASN A 32 22.30 -16.33 10.99
N PRO A 33 23.04 -17.44 11.24
CA PRO A 33 23.21 -18.51 10.26
C PRO A 33 21.92 -19.28 9.95
N ASP A 34 20.89 -19.14 10.79
CA ASP A 34 19.59 -19.81 10.61
C ASP A 34 18.63 -19.03 9.70
N LEU A 35 19.02 -17.81 9.27
CA LEU A 35 18.21 -17.03 8.34
C LEU A 35 18.49 -17.45 6.89
N PRO A 36 17.44 -17.59 6.05
CA PRO A 36 17.62 -17.89 4.65
C PRO A 36 18.44 -16.79 3.98
N THR A 37 19.35 -17.20 3.10
CA THR A 37 20.12 -16.25 2.30
C THR A 37 19.18 -15.47 1.37
N PHE A 38 19.59 -14.29 0.90
CA PHE A 38 18.80 -13.52 -0.06
C PHE A 38 18.42 -14.35 -1.31
N LYS A 39 19.34 -15.19 -1.81
CA LYS A 39 19.07 -16.07 -2.96
C LYS A 39 17.97 -17.08 -2.67
N GLU A 40 17.98 -17.68 -1.48
CA GLU A 40 16.95 -18.63 -1.06
C GLU A 40 15.61 -17.95 -0.81
N ALA A 41 15.63 -16.76 -0.19
CA ALA A 41 14.44 -15.96 0.03
C ALA A 41 13.78 -15.53 -1.29
N VAL A 42 14.58 -15.13 -2.29
CA VAL A 42 14.09 -14.80 -3.64
C VAL A 42 13.54 -16.03 -4.35
N ALA A 43 14.27 -17.15 -4.35
CA ALA A 43 13.80 -18.38 -4.99
C ALA A 43 12.50 -18.91 -4.36
N GLU A 44 12.37 -18.83 -3.04
CA GLU A 44 11.15 -19.18 -2.32
C GLU A 44 10.01 -18.20 -2.64
N HIS A 45 10.31 -16.90 -2.72
CA HIS A 45 9.34 -15.89 -3.15
C HIS A 45 8.83 -16.15 -4.58
N GLU A 46 9.71 -16.47 -5.52
CA GLU A 46 9.35 -16.83 -6.90
C GLU A 46 8.50 -18.10 -6.96
N ARG A 47 8.85 -19.13 -6.19
CA ARG A 47 8.04 -20.35 -6.07
C ARG A 47 6.64 -20.03 -5.54
N GLN A 48 6.53 -19.24 -4.48
CA GLN A 48 5.23 -18.83 -3.93
C GLN A 48 4.45 -17.94 -4.91
N ALA A 49 5.12 -17.05 -5.63
CA ALA A 49 4.51 -16.20 -6.66
C ALA A 49 3.88 -17.03 -7.79
N SER A 50 4.54 -18.13 -8.19
CA SER A 50 4.10 -19.02 -9.27
C SER A 50 2.86 -19.88 -8.97
N VAL A 51 2.50 -20.05 -7.69
CA VAL A 51 1.30 -20.82 -7.31
C VAL A 51 0.05 -20.05 -7.72
N ALA A 52 -0.68 -20.55 -8.71
CA ALA A 52 -1.98 -20.02 -9.08
C ALA A 52 -2.98 -20.28 -7.94
N PRO A 53 -3.67 -19.24 -7.44
CA PRO A 53 -4.63 -19.42 -6.37
C PRO A 53 -5.82 -20.26 -6.87
N PRO A 54 -6.28 -21.28 -6.11
CA PRO A 54 -7.45 -22.05 -6.50
C PRO A 54 -8.71 -21.16 -6.46
N ALA A 55 -9.57 -21.29 -7.46
CA ALA A 55 -10.81 -20.50 -7.56
C ALA A 55 -11.76 -20.69 -6.36
N SER A 56 -11.63 -21.79 -5.61
CA SER A 56 -12.41 -22.07 -4.41
C SER A 56 -11.99 -21.23 -3.19
N ALA A 57 -10.78 -20.66 -3.20
CA ALA A 57 -10.30 -19.78 -2.13
C ALA A 57 -10.75 -18.32 -2.32
N GLU A 58 -11.39 -18.04 -3.45
CA GLU A 58 -11.87 -16.72 -3.84
C GLU A 58 -13.24 -16.45 -3.22
N ASN A 59 -13.42 -15.29 -2.58
CA ASN A 59 -14.72 -14.88 -2.07
C ASN A 59 -15.62 -14.48 -3.26
N PRO A 60 -16.81 -15.09 -3.41
CA PRO A 60 -17.68 -14.84 -4.57
C PRO A 60 -18.19 -13.40 -4.64
N GLU A 61 -18.42 -12.75 -3.51
CA GLU A 61 -18.85 -11.33 -3.47
C GLU A 61 -17.68 -10.40 -3.84
N ARG A 62 -16.49 -10.64 -3.29
CA ARG A 62 -15.28 -9.88 -3.65
C ARG A 62 -14.93 -10.05 -5.13
N ARG A 63 -15.11 -11.25 -5.69
CA ARG A 63 -14.95 -11.52 -7.13
C ARG A 63 -15.90 -10.69 -7.99
N LYS A 64 -17.18 -10.58 -7.62
CA LYS A 64 -18.15 -9.75 -8.35
C LYS A 64 -17.73 -8.28 -8.36
N LEU A 65 -17.30 -7.76 -7.20
CA LEU A 65 -16.81 -6.39 -7.08
C LEU A 65 -15.56 -6.15 -7.94
N ARG A 66 -14.61 -7.09 -7.96
CA ARG A 66 -13.44 -7.04 -8.84
C ARG A 66 -13.82 -6.99 -10.32
N GLN A 67 -14.76 -7.85 -10.74
CA GLN A 67 -15.23 -7.85 -12.11
C GLN A 67 -15.92 -6.54 -12.48
N ALA A 68 -16.70 -5.95 -11.57
CA ALA A 68 -17.32 -4.64 -11.77
C ALA A 68 -16.27 -3.54 -11.97
N VAL A 69 -15.21 -3.51 -11.13
CA VAL A 69 -14.08 -2.58 -11.30
C VAL A 69 -13.38 -2.78 -12.64
N LEU A 70 -13.04 -4.01 -13.00
CA LEU A 70 -12.37 -4.31 -14.28
C LEU A 70 -13.22 -3.97 -15.49
N HIS A 71 -14.54 -4.13 -15.40
CA HIS A 71 -15.47 -3.73 -16.44
C HIS A 71 -15.56 -2.21 -16.56
N ALA A 72 -15.79 -1.51 -15.44
CA ALA A 72 -15.87 -0.05 -15.43
C ALA A 72 -14.54 0.61 -15.85
N ALA A 73 -13.40 0.04 -15.44
CA ALA A 73 -12.07 0.47 -15.87
C ALA A 73 -11.90 0.41 -17.39
N ARG A 74 -12.37 -0.68 -18.03
CA ARG A 74 -12.30 -0.83 -19.49
C ARG A 74 -13.13 0.22 -20.20
N GLN A 75 -14.33 0.51 -19.70
CA GLN A 75 -15.19 1.56 -20.28
C GLN A 75 -14.57 2.94 -20.10
N PHE A 76 -14.09 3.23 -18.88
CA PHE A 76 -13.44 4.49 -18.56
C PHE A 76 -12.17 4.73 -19.40
N ALA A 77 -11.36 3.70 -19.62
CA ALA A 77 -10.16 3.79 -20.44
C ALA A 77 -10.43 4.19 -21.90
N VAL A 78 -11.63 3.92 -22.43
CA VAL A 78 -12.02 4.32 -23.80
C VAL A 78 -12.36 5.81 -23.87
N SER A 79 -12.91 6.39 -22.80
CA SER A 79 -13.28 7.81 -22.73
C SER A 79 -13.08 8.36 -21.32
N PRO A 80 -11.83 8.69 -20.95
CA PRO A 80 -11.48 9.11 -19.58
C PRO A 80 -12.05 10.48 -19.22
N CYS A 81 -12.37 11.31 -20.21
CA CYS A 81 -12.99 12.63 -19.98
C CYS A 81 -14.51 12.58 -19.81
N ASN A 82 -15.15 11.41 -19.97
CA ASN A 82 -16.58 11.29 -19.77
C ASN A 82 -16.92 11.19 -18.26
N ALA A 83 -17.62 12.22 -17.75
CA ALA A 83 -17.99 12.31 -16.35
C ALA A 83 -18.86 11.13 -15.86
N ASP A 84 -19.75 10.61 -16.69
CA ASP A 84 -20.59 9.47 -16.32
C ASP A 84 -19.78 8.18 -16.17
N LEU A 85 -18.81 7.96 -17.08
CA LEU A 85 -17.92 6.79 -17.00
C LEU A 85 -16.98 6.90 -15.80
N ARG A 86 -16.46 8.10 -15.50
CA ARG A 86 -15.69 8.36 -14.29
C ARG A 86 -16.49 8.04 -13.03
N ASN A 87 -17.73 8.53 -12.94
CA ASN A 87 -18.61 8.28 -11.79
C ASN A 87 -18.94 6.79 -11.64
N ARG A 88 -19.21 6.07 -12.75
CA ARG A 88 -19.40 4.61 -12.73
C ARG A 88 -18.16 3.86 -12.28
N PHE A 89 -16.97 4.31 -12.70
CA PHE A 89 -15.72 3.74 -12.26
C PHE A 89 -15.53 3.93 -10.75
N LEU A 90 -15.66 5.15 -10.24
CA LEU A 90 -15.57 5.45 -8.81
C LEU A 90 -16.61 4.68 -7.98
N ALA A 91 -17.83 4.56 -8.48
CA ALA A 91 -18.90 3.80 -7.84
C ALA A 91 -18.60 2.29 -7.76
N ALA A 92 -17.85 1.73 -8.70
CA ALA A 92 -17.40 0.34 -8.66
C ALA A 92 -16.18 0.15 -7.74
N VAL A 93 -15.24 1.11 -7.72
CA VAL A 93 -14.03 1.02 -6.90
C VAL A 93 -14.34 1.12 -5.41
N LYS A 94 -15.26 2.00 -5.01
CA LYS A 94 -15.59 2.22 -3.59
C LYS A 94 -15.99 0.93 -2.84
N PRO A 95 -17.02 0.17 -3.25
CA PRO A 95 -17.40 -1.05 -2.54
C PRO A 95 -16.32 -2.13 -2.64
N PHE A 96 -15.56 -2.17 -3.74
CA PHE A 96 -14.42 -3.09 -3.87
C PHE A 96 -13.37 -2.81 -2.80
N VAL A 97 -12.89 -1.56 -2.68
CA VAL A 97 -11.88 -1.19 -1.68
C VAL A 97 -12.39 -1.41 -0.25
N GLN A 98 -13.65 -1.07 0.02
CA GLN A 98 -14.27 -1.37 1.32
C GLN A 98 -14.27 -2.88 1.62
N SER A 99 -14.54 -3.72 0.62
CA SER A 99 -14.45 -5.18 0.80
C SER A 99 -13.03 -5.69 1.06
N ILE A 100 -11.99 -4.92 0.71
CA ILE A 100 -10.60 -5.22 1.06
C ILE A 100 -10.31 -4.83 2.51
N GLU A 101 -10.76 -3.65 2.94
CA GLU A 101 -10.49 -3.10 4.27
C GLU A 101 -11.28 -3.83 5.37
N ASP A 102 -12.56 -4.10 5.13
CA ASP A 102 -13.49 -4.65 6.11
C ASP A 102 -13.75 -6.16 5.93
N GLY A 103 -13.36 -6.73 4.78
CA GLY A 103 -13.69 -8.10 4.41
C GLY A 103 -12.71 -9.16 4.95
N PRO A 104 -13.14 -10.43 4.99
CA PRO A 104 -12.24 -11.54 5.33
C PRO A 104 -11.12 -11.67 4.30
N ARG A 105 -9.94 -12.10 4.76
CA ARG A 105 -8.81 -12.40 3.88
C ARG A 105 -9.11 -13.65 3.06
N GLU A 106 -8.78 -13.60 1.77
CA GLU A 106 -8.83 -14.77 0.89
C GLU A 106 -7.57 -15.60 1.16
N VAL A 107 -7.72 -16.74 1.84
CA VAL A 107 -6.60 -17.60 2.26
C VAL A 107 -6.75 -19.01 1.67
N ALA A 108 -5.62 -19.64 1.36
CA ALA A 108 -5.58 -21.05 0.98
C ALA A 108 -4.44 -21.77 1.69
N MET A 109 -4.64 -23.06 1.96
CA MET A 109 -3.58 -23.94 2.43
C MET A 109 -2.75 -24.40 1.23
N VAL A 110 -1.48 -23.99 1.17
CA VAL A 110 -0.53 -24.39 0.14
C VAL A 110 0.66 -25.05 0.85
N ASN A 111 0.94 -26.31 0.55
CA ASN A 111 2.00 -27.09 1.19
C ASN A 111 1.94 -27.10 2.73
N GLY A 112 0.73 -27.17 3.30
CA GLY A 112 0.52 -27.18 4.75
C GLY A 112 0.70 -25.82 5.45
N ARG A 113 0.92 -24.73 4.69
CA ARG A 113 0.99 -23.36 5.22
C ARG A 113 -0.19 -22.54 4.71
N GLU A 114 -0.76 -21.72 5.58
CA GLU A 114 -1.77 -20.72 5.19
C GLU A 114 -1.10 -19.61 4.38
N GLN A 115 -1.57 -19.41 3.15
CA GLN A 115 -1.13 -18.32 2.29
C GLN A 115 -2.27 -17.34 2.07
N ASN A 116 -1.97 -16.04 2.25
CA ASN A 116 -2.88 -14.96 1.89
C ASN A 116 -2.84 -14.74 0.37
N LEU A 117 -3.96 -14.97 -0.29
CA LEU A 117 -4.16 -14.83 -1.73
C LEU A 117 -4.86 -13.54 -2.13
N SER A 118 -5.34 -12.75 -1.15
CA SER A 118 -6.08 -11.50 -1.40
C SER A 118 -5.31 -10.58 -2.34
N GLU A 119 -3.99 -10.45 -2.15
CA GLU A 119 -3.14 -9.64 -3.02
C GLU A 119 -3.15 -10.15 -4.48
N LYS A 120 -3.03 -11.46 -4.69
CA LYS A 120 -3.02 -12.05 -6.04
C LYS A 120 -4.35 -11.80 -6.77
N PHE A 121 -5.44 -11.90 -6.03
CA PHE A 121 -6.79 -11.73 -6.53
C PHE A 121 -7.15 -10.27 -6.81
N ASP A 122 -6.72 -9.35 -5.95
CA ASP A 122 -7.06 -7.92 -6.01
C ASP A 122 -6.15 -7.11 -6.93
N LYS A 123 -4.89 -7.53 -7.10
CA LYS A 123 -3.88 -6.81 -7.88
C LYS A 123 -4.33 -6.37 -9.28
N PRO A 124 -5.03 -7.20 -10.10
CA PRO A 124 -5.48 -6.75 -11.42
C PRO A 124 -6.44 -5.56 -11.36
N ALA A 125 -7.38 -5.56 -10.40
CA ALA A 125 -8.35 -4.49 -10.23
C ALA A 125 -7.69 -3.24 -9.65
N LEU A 126 -6.86 -3.40 -8.62
CA LEU A 126 -6.08 -2.31 -8.02
C LEU A 126 -5.17 -1.63 -9.04
N ASN A 127 -4.45 -2.40 -9.88
CA ASN A 127 -3.60 -1.86 -10.93
C ASN A 127 -4.36 -0.93 -11.88
N LYS A 128 -5.63 -1.24 -12.21
CA LYS A 128 -6.44 -0.34 -13.06
C LYS A 128 -6.77 0.98 -12.37
N VAL A 129 -6.98 0.97 -11.06
CA VAL A 129 -7.17 2.20 -10.27
C VAL A 129 -5.87 2.99 -10.23
N PHE A 130 -4.74 2.34 -9.94
CA PHE A 130 -3.41 2.97 -9.94
C PHE A 130 -3.05 3.56 -11.32
N ASP A 131 -3.27 2.83 -12.41
CA ASP A 131 -3.02 3.29 -13.76
C ASP A 131 -3.80 4.58 -14.07
N ALA A 132 -5.07 4.64 -13.68
CA ALA A 132 -5.93 5.81 -13.90
C ALA A 132 -5.48 7.03 -13.06
N LEU A 133 -5.00 6.81 -11.84
CA LEU A 133 -4.38 7.88 -11.03
C LEU A 133 -3.08 8.39 -11.65
N MET A 134 -2.20 7.47 -12.09
CA MET A 134 -0.90 7.83 -12.65
C MET A 134 -1.03 8.54 -14.01
N ARG A 135 -2.07 8.21 -14.78
CA ARG A 135 -2.43 8.95 -16.01
C ARG A 135 -3.18 10.25 -15.74
N GLY A 136 -3.43 10.62 -14.49
CA GLY A 136 -4.19 11.83 -14.13
C GLY A 136 -5.66 11.82 -14.58
N ASP A 137 -6.18 10.66 -14.99
CA ASP A 137 -7.60 10.47 -15.32
C ASP A 137 -8.48 10.56 -14.04
N LEU A 138 -7.88 10.32 -12.88
CA LEU A 138 -8.49 10.42 -11.56
C LEU A 138 -7.71 11.37 -10.66
N ASP A 139 -8.43 12.19 -9.90
CA ASP A 139 -7.82 13.00 -8.85
C ASP A 139 -7.71 12.14 -7.59
N PRO A 140 -6.58 12.14 -6.86
CA PRO A 140 -6.47 11.50 -5.56
C PRO A 140 -7.58 11.89 -4.58
N ARG A 141 -8.16 13.09 -4.73
CA ARG A 141 -9.30 13.57 -3.94
C ARG A 141 -10.59 12.82 -4.20
N ASP A 142 -10.75 12.22 -5.39
CA ASP A 142 -11.90 11.35 -5.69
C ASP A 142 -11.86 10.05 -4.88
N LEU A 143 -10.67 9.73 -4.36
CA LEU A 143 -10.41 8.58 -3.50
C LEU A 143 -10.19 9.03 -2.04
N ALA A 144 -10.43 10.31 -1.71
CA ALA A 144 -10.26 10.83 -0.37
C ALA A 144 -11.22 10.12 0.60
N GLY A 145 -10.65 9.46 1.59
CA GLY A 145 -11.37 8.57 2.52
C GLY A 145 -10.88 7.13 2.48
N TRP A 146 -10.09 6.74 1.48
CA TRP A 146 -9.52 5.40 1.37
C TRP A 146 -8.13 5.39 2.02
N ARG A 147 -8.01 4.81 3.21
CA ARG A 147 -6.78 4.92 4.04
C ARG A 147 -5.85 3.71 3.92
N GLY A 148 -6.31 2.56 3.43
CA GLY A 148 -5.54 1.31 3.51
C GLY A 148 -4.79 0.89 2.25
N ALA A 149 -5.32 1.14 1.06
CA ALA A 149 -4.85 0.46 -0.16
C ALA A 149 -3.72 1.16 -0.96
N PHE A 150 -3.42 2.43 -0.67
CA PHE A 150 -2.58 3.28 -1.53
C PHE A 150 -1.23 3.70 -0.92
N LEU A 151 -0.81 3.15 0.22
CA LEU A 151 0.46 3.49 0.87
C LEU A 151 1.71 2.87 0.20
N ALA A 152 1.69 2.70 -1.12
CA ALA A 152 2.93 2.75 -1.89
C ALA A 152 3.30 4.24 -2.02
N LYS A 153 4.20 4.68 -1.16
CA LYS A 153 4.76 6.04 -1.13
C LYS A 153 5.08 6.48 -2.57
N PRO A 154 4.47 7.55 -3.12
CA PRO A 154 4.89 8.07 -4.41
C PRO A 154 6.35 8.48 -4.27
N GLY A 155 7.22 7.88 -5.07
CA GLY A 155 8.62 8.28 -5.14
C GLY A 155 8.72 9.78 -5.47
N PRO A 156 9.78 10.47 -5.03
CA PRO A 156 9.99 11.88 -5.34
C PRO A 156 10.22 12.03 -6.85
N GLY A 157 9.14 12.31 -7.57
CA GLY A 157 9.14 12.34 -9.03
C GLY A 157 7.73 12.38 -9.60
N ALA A 158 6.84 13.19 -9.00
CA ALA A 158 5.50 13.42 -9.53
C ALA A 158 5.61 13.84 -10.99
N LEU A 159 5.21 12.93 -11.89
CA LEU A 159 5.16 13.19 -13.32
C LEU A 159 4.25 14.41 -13.58
N PRO A 160 4.55 15.21 -14.60
CA PRO A 160 3.75 16.38 -14.94
C PRO A 160 2.28 15.97 -15.10
N ARG A 161 1.39 16.74 -14.46
CA ARG A 161 -0.06 16.58 -14.61
C ARG A 161 -0.39 16.56 -16.11
N PRO A 162 -1.03 15.49 -16.63
CA PRO A 162 -1.55 15.54 -17.99
C PRO A 162 -2.62 16.63 -18.06
N ALA A 163 -2.77 17.19 -19.26
CA ALA A 163 -3.69 18.29 -19.51
C ALA A 163 -5.08 17.94 -18.97
N PRO A 164 -5.72 18.83 -18.20
CA PRO A 164 -7.07 18.58 -17.72
C PRO A 164 -7.96 18.32 -18.94
N CYS A 165 -8.89 17.36 -18.82
CA CYS A 165 -10.05 17.31 -19.68
C CYS A 165 -10.71 18.70 -19.60
N ASN A 166 -10.46 19.55 -20.61
CA ASN A 166 -11.07 20.87 -20.69
C ASN A 166 -12.58 20.67 -20.71
N GLN A 167 -13.24 21.03 -19.60
CA GLN A 167 -14.68 21.23 -19.57
C GLN A 167 -15.00 22.59 -20.19
#